data_AF-A0A436CBP9-F1
#
_entry.id   AF-A0A436CBP9-F1
#
_cell.length_a   1.000
_cell.length_b   1.000
_cell.length_c   1.000
_cell.angle_alpha   90.00
_cell.angle_beta   90.00
_cell.angle_gamma   90.00
#
_symmetry.space_group_name_H-M   'P 1'
#
loop_
_entity.id
_entity.type
_entity.pdbx_description
1 polymer ?
#
loop_
_entity_poly.entity_id
_entity_poly.type
_entity_poly.pdbx_seq_one_letter_code
_entity_poly.pdbx_strand_id
1 'polypeptide(L)'
;RRRIRREADELIAGQGFALDPDALVEDLPFAARQQVEILKALSRGASVIVMDEPTSSLTVREEEVLHATIAQLRATGIGVVYISHRMSEIFRVADRLSIIKDGHIQGPFATEQITIPEVSRLMARSASVVVMKPKARREPGEIVLEVVDLGTARKLRDVGLAVRAGEIVGIAGLVGSGRSTLAKALFGLIPDARGDVQLSGREIGALATPPRIRAGMALVPEDRRAEGLVAQHSLAANVALPNLAELTSRWPGVLSWRRETEMFLSFRDALHIACREPGQPASELSGGNQQKVVFAKWFASNPKLLILDEPTAGVDVNAKAEMRTLVLRAAEKGMAVLLITSELDELAGLADRLIYMVDGRLVPGEATPRGEEEIRTVLQQLATIHEAA
;
A
#
# COMPACT_ATOMS: atom_id res chain seq x y z
N ARG A 1 31.51 -27.84 17.96
CA ARG A 1 30.08 -27.69 18.33
C ARG A 1 29.89 -26.88 19.61
N ARG A 2 30.40 -27.29 20.79
CA ARG A 2 30.27 -26.52 22.05
C ARG A 2 30.82 -25.09 21.98
N ARG A 3 31.98 -24.89 21.34
CA ARG A 3 32.58 -23.55 21.15
C ARG A 3 31.70 -22.61 20.32
N ILE A 4 31.28 -23.08 19.13
CA ILE A 4 30.38 -22.36 18.22
C ILE A 4 29.07 -21.98 18.92
N ARG A 5 28.52 -22.90 19.73
CA ARG A 5 27.29 -22.63 20.47
C ARG A 5 27.46 -21.54 21.52
N ARG A 6 28.54 -21.60 22.30
CA ARG A 6 28.88 -20.55 23.26
C ARG A 6 29.07 -19.20 22.57
N GLU A 7 29.78 -19.16 21.45
CA GLU A 7 29.98 -17.94 20.65
C GLU A 7 28.63 -17.38 20.13
N ALA A 8 27.72 -18.25 19.69
CA ALA A 8 26.38 -17.85 19.27
C ALA A 8 25.55 -17.29 20.45
N ASP A 9 25.56 -17.98 21.61
CA ASP A 9 24.85 -17.54 22.82
C ASP A 9 25.37 -16.18 23.30
N GLU A 10 26.68 -15.97 23.29
CA GLU A 10 27.33 -14.69 23.63
C GLU A 10 26.91 -13.56 22.67
N LEU A 11 26.84 -13.84 21.35
CA LEU A 11 26.40 -12.86 20.36
C LEU A 11 24.91 -12.52 20.49
N ILE A 12 24.06 -13.52 20.69
CA ILE A 12 22.62 -13.36 20.88
C ILE A 12 22.36 -12.51 22.14
N ALA A 13 22.97 -12.88 23.26
CA ALA A 13 22.83 -12.16 24.53
C ALA A 13 23.41 -10.75 24.46
N GLY A 14 24.56 -10.57 23.80
CA GLY A 14 25.21 -9.27 23.63
C GLY A 14 24.37 -8.24 22.86
N GLN A 15 23.46 -8.72 21.99
CA GLN A 15 22.49 -7.86 21.30
C GLN A 15 21.11 -7.87 21.95
N GLY A 16 20.89 -8.60 23.06
CA GLY A 16 19.59 -8.70 23.71
C GLY A 16 18.51 -9.39 22.86
N PHE A 17 18.91 -10.22 21.90
CA PHE A 17 17.96 -10.94 21.06
C PHE A 17 17.43 -12.18 21.78
N ALA A 18 16.16 -12.52 21.53
CA ALA A 18 15.53 -13.73 22.05
C ALA A 18 15.48 -14.79 20.93
N LEU A 19 16.63 -15.37 20.61
CA LEU A 19 16.78 -16.39 19.57
C LEU A 19 17.22 -17.72 20.18
N ASP A 20 16.59 -18.80 19.73
CA ASP A 20 17.08 -20.16 19.99
C ASP A 20 18.15 -20.52 18.94
N PRO A 21 19.40 -20.78 19.33
CA PRO A 21 20.47 -21.13 18.39
C PRO A 21 20.29 -22.50 17.72
N ASP A 22 19.37 -23.35 18.20
CA ASP A 22 19.04 -24.63 17.55
C ASP A 22 17.85 -24.56 16.61
N ALA A 23 17.10 -23.45 16.61
CA ALA A 23 15.95 -23.30 15.73
C ALA A 23 16.38 -23.26 14.26
N LEU A 24 15.61 -23.92 13.39
CA LEU A 24 15.82 -23.82 11.96
C LEU A 24 15.38 -22.43 11.48
N VAL A 25 16.18 -21.81 10.62
CA VAL A 25 15.92 -20.44 10.12
C VAL A 25 14.58 -20.34 9.38
N GLU A 26 14.15 -21.44 8.73
CA GLU A 26 12.86 -21.49 8.02
C GLU A 26 11.65 -21.38 8.95
N ASP A 27 11.79 -21.83 10.20
CA ASP A 27 10.73 -21.81 11.22
C ASP A 27 10.69 -20.47 11.98
N LEU A 28 11.69 -19.61 11.77
CA LEU A 28 11.79 -18.34 12.48
C LEU A 28 10.83 -17.29 11.90
N PRO A 29 10.14 -16.51 12.78
CA PRO A 29 9.44 -15.29 12.35
C PRO A 29 10.37 -14.35 11.58
N PHE A 30 9.82 -13.50 10.71
CA PHE A 30 10.61 -12.60 9.86
C PHE A 30 11.65 -11.78 10.67
N ALA A 31 11.22 -11.18 11.77
CA ALA A 31 12.10 -10.41 12.66
C ALA A 31 13.29 -11.23 13.17
N ALA A 32 13.06 -12.48 13.56
CA ALA A 32 14.10 -13.38 14.02
C ALA A 32 15.06 -13.77 12.89
N ARG A 33 14.57 -13.96 11.66
CA ARG A 33 15.42 -14.17 10.47
C ARG A 33 16.33 -12.97 10.20
N GLN A 34 15.81 -11.75 10.34
CA GLN A 34 16.62 -10.54 10.17
C GLN A 34 17.69 -10.41 11.26
N GLN A 35 17.35 -10.73 12.51
CA GLN A 35 18.31 -10.79 13.61
C GLN A 35 19.41 -11.84 13.36
N VAL A 36 19.09 -12.99 12.77
CA VAL A 36 20.09 -13.99 12.37
C VAL A 36 21.06 -13.43 11.31
N GLU A 37 20.57 -12.72 10.29
CA GLU A 37 21.46 -12.10 9.29
C GLU A 37 22.38 -11.03 9.90
N ILE A 38 21.85 -10.24 10.83
CA ILE A 38 22.62 -9.27 11.62
C ILE A 38 23.70 -10.00 12.44
N LEU A 39 23.34 -11.03 13.19
CA LEU A 39 24.29 -11.80 14.00
C LEU A 39 25.37 -12.47 13.15
N LYS A 40 25.04 -12.94 11.94
CA LYS A 40 26.03 -13.47 10.99
C LYS A 40 27.06 -12.42 10.61
N ALA A 41 26.63 -11.18 10.35
CA ALA A 41 27.56 -10.07 10.08
C ALA A 41 28.42 -9.75 11.31
N LEU A 42 27.82 -9.62 12.49
CA LEU A 42 28.52 -9.33 13.75
C LEU A 42 29.51 -10.43 14.14
N SER A 43 29.19 -11.70 13.87
CA SER A 43 30.08 -12.84 14.14
C SER A 43 31.43 -12.76 13.39
N ARG A 44 31.47 -11.96 12.32
CA ARG A 44 32.67 -11.70 11.51
C ARG A 44 33.39 -10.42 11.91
N GLY A 45 33.00 -9.80 13.03
CA GLY A 45 33.59 -8.55 13.51
C GLY A 45 33.08 -7.31 12.79
N ALA A 46 31.89 -7.34 12.19
CA ALA A 46 31.30 -6.15 11.58
C ALA A 46 31.00 -5.09 12.64
N SER A 47 31.51 -3.88 12.44
CA SER A 47 31.18 -2.69 13.25
C SER A 47 30.19 -1.76 12.55
N VAL A 48 29.88 -2.03 11.28
CA VAL A 48 28.91 -1.29 10.46
C VAL A 48 28.03 -2.26 9.70
N ILE A 49 26.71 -2.04 9.73
CA ILE A 49 25.71 -2.80 8.98
C ILE A 49 25.06 -1.88 7.95
N VAL A 50 25.03 -2.31 6.68
CA VAL A 50 24.33 -1.62 5.61
C VAL A 50 23.02 -2.35 5.34
N MET A 51 21.91 -1.61 5.41
CA MET A 51 20.57 -2.13 5.14
C MET A 51 19.99 -1.41 3.93
N ASP A 52 19.68 -2.16 2.87
CA ASP A 52 19.14 -1.63 1.61
C ASP A 52 17.65 -1.92 1.51
N GLU A 53 16.84 -0.86 1.55
CA GLU A 53 15.36 -0.88 1.57
C GLU A 53 14.73 -2.02 2.41
N PRO A 54 15.12 -2.16 3.70
CA PRO A 54 14.79 -3.35 4.48
C PRO A 54 13.29 -3.48 4.81
N THR A 55 12.51 -2.41 4.62
CA THR A 55 11.07 -2.28 4.94
C THR A 55 10.14 -2.42 3.75
N SER A 56 10.66 -2.44 2.51
CA SER A 56 9.88 -2.40 1.26
C SER A 56 8.77 -3.47 1.16
N SER A 57 8.91 -4.53 1.95
CA SER A 57 7.99 -5.65 1.97
C SER A 57 7.37 -5.94 3.34
N LEU A 58 7.71 -5.17 4.38
CA LEU A 58 7.30 -5.46 5.75
C LEU A 58 5.89 -4.96 6.06
N THR A 59 5.21 -5.69 6.95
CA THR A 59 4.01 -5.18 7.63
C THR A 59 4.42 -4.12 8.66
N VAL A 60 3.47 -3.26 9.08
CA VAL A 60 3.72 -2.21 10.09
C VAL A 60 4.32 -2.77 11.38
N ARG A 61 3.83 -3.94 11.83
CA ARG A 61 4.35 -4.60 13.04
C ARG A 61 5.78 -5.09 12.86
N GLU A 62 6.12 -5.61 11.68
CA GLU A 62 7.48 -6.06 11.37
C GLU A 62 8.45 -4.88 11.24
N GLU A 63 8.00 -3.75 10.70
CA GLU A 63 8.74 -2.49 10.65
C GLU A 63 9.09 -1.98 12.05
N GLU A 64 8.14 -1.98 12.99
CA GLU A 64 8.41 -1.60 14.39
C GLU A 64 9.48 -2.47 15.05
N VAL A 65 9.47 -3.78 14.78
CA VAL A 65 10.47 -4.70 15.31
C VAL A 65 11.84 -4.46 14.68
N LEU A 66 11.90 -4.16 13.38
CA LEU A 66 13.15 -3.77 12.72
C LEU A 66 13.71 -2.49 13.34
N HIS A 67 12.88 -1.48 13.56
CA HIS A 67 13.29 -0.23 14.20
C HIS A 67 13.82 -0.45 15.62
N ALA A 68 13.17 -1.31 16.41
CA ALA A 68 13.68 -1.69 17.73
C ALA A 68 15.05 -2.40 17.65
N THR A 69 15.23 -3.25 16.63
CA THR A 69 16.50 -3.94 16.37
C THR A 69 17.62 -2.96 16.00
N ILE A 70 17.32 -1.95 15.17
CA ILE A 70 18.27 -0.87 14.81
C ILE A 70 18.66 -0.06 16.05
N ALA A 71 17.69 0.30 16.90
CA ALA A 71 17.96 1.03 18.14
C ALA A 71 18.87 0.24 19.08
N GLN A 72 18.68 -1.08 19.16
CA GLN A 72 19.51 -1.97 19.96
C GLN A 72 20.95 -2.08 19.42
N LEU A 73 21.12 -2.21 18.10
CA LEU A 73 22.44 -2.19 17.46
C LEU A 73 23.18 -0.87 17.71
N ARG A 74 22.47 0.25 17.64
CA ARG A 74 23.01 1.57 17.98
C ARG A 74 23.47 1.62 19.43
N ALA A 75 22.68 1.09 20.37
CA ALA A 75 23.03 1.05 21.79
C ALA A 75 24.26 0.21 22.10
N THR A 76 24.55 -0.82 21.29
CA THR A 76 25.74 -1.67 21.42
C THR A 76 26.95 -1.14 20.64
N GLY A 77 26.86 0.05 20.04
CA GLY A 77 27.97 0.72 19.35
C GLY A 77 28.17 0.28 17.90
N ILE A 78 27.20 -0.40 17.29
CA ILE A 78 27.24 -0.79 15.88
C ILE A 78 26.67 0.35 15.03
N GLY A 79 27.44 0.79 14.04
CA GLY A 79 26.98 1.76 13.05
C GLY A 79 25.98 1.14 12.08
N VAL A 80 24.91 1.88 11.73
CA VAL A 80 23.93 1.42 10.74
C VAL A 80 23.84 2.43 9.62
N VAL A 81 24.03 1.96 8.38
CA VAL A 81 23.73 2.72 7.15
C VAL A 81 22.39 2.21 6.65
N TYR A 82 21.36 3.05 6.77
CA TYR A 82 20.00 2.72 6.36
C TYR A 82 19.68 3.41 5.04
N ILE A 83 19.48 2.64 3.97
CA ILE A 83 19.14 3.14 2.65
C ILE A 83 17.64 2.96 2.45
N SER A 84 16.92 4.06 2.24
CA SER A 84 15.49 4.05 2.00
C SER A 84 15.07 5.33 1.29
N HIS A 85 13.94 5.28 0.62
CA HIS A 85 13.23 6.45 0.09
C HIS A 85 12.03 6.85 0.96
N ARG A 86 11.77 6.12 2.06
CA ARG A 86 10.62 6.31 2.93
C ARG A 86 10.95 7.27 4.07
N MET A 87 10.46 8.50 3.94
CA MET A 87 10.81 9.60 4.83
C MET A 87 10.42 9.36 6.29
N SER A 88 9.22 8.82 6.54
CA SER A 88 8.76 8.50 7.90
C SER A 88 9.70 7.56 8.64
N GLU A 89 10.27 6.58 7.93
CA GLU A 89 11.23 5.62 8.49
C GLU A 89 12.57 6.28 8.76
N ILE A 90 13.12 6.98 7.76
CA ILE A 90 14.42 7.66 7.85
C ILE A 90 14.44 8.59 9.06
N PHE A 91 13.40 9.41 9.21
CA PHE A 91 13.28 10.36 10.32
C PHE A 91 13.10 9.71 11.68
N ARG A 92 12.62 8.46 11.72
CA ARG A 92 12.42 7.70 12.95
C ARG A 92 13.70 7.01 13.42
N VAL A 93 14.56 6.56 12.50
CA VAL A 93 15.73 5.73 12.85
C VAL A 93 17.08 6.44 12.71
N ALA A 94 17.18 7.44 11.85
CA ALA A 94 18.47 8.03 11.50
C ALA A 94 18.84 9.20 12.42
N ASP A 95 20.08 9.21 12.91
CA ASP A 95 20.68 10.38 13.56
C ASP A 95 21.04 11.47 12.52
N ARG A 96 21.42 11.04 11.31
CA ARG A 96 21.84 11.89 10.20
C ARG A 96 21.41 11.27 8.87
N LEU A 97 21.15 12.11 7.87
CA LEU A 97 20.80 11.66 6.53
C LEU A 97 21.67 12.33 5.47
N SER A 98 21.99 11.57 4.42
CA SER A 98 22.65 12.07 3.20
C SER A 98 21.79 11.73 2.00
N ILE A 99 21.73 12.63 1.03
CA ILE A 99 20.93 12.47 -0.18
C ILE A 99 21.87 12.18 -1.34
N ILE A 100 21.68 11.05 -2.01
CA ILE A 100 22.43 10.71 -3.23
C ILE A 100 21.56 11.04 -4.44
N LYS A 101 22.04 11.93 -5.31
CA LYS A 101 21.33 12.39 -6.51
C LYS A 101 22.30 12.72 -7.63
N ASP A 102 22.01 12.23 -8.83
CA ASP A 102 22.81 12.48 -10.04
C ASP A 102 24.32 12.21 -9.83
N GLY A 103 24.64 11.15 -9.07
CA GLY A 103 26.03 10.78 -8.72
C GLY A 103 26.70 11.65 -7.65
N HIS A 104 25.98 12.63 -7.08
CA HIS A 104 26.48 13.54 -6.05
C HIS A 104 25.83 13.26 -4.70
N ILE A 105 26.58 13.46 -3.62
CA ILE A 105 26.09 13.32 -2.24
C ILE A 105 25.89 14.72 -1.65
N GLN A 106 24.70 14.95 -1.10
CA GLN A 106 24.37 16.16 -0.32
C GLN A 106 24.18 15.78 1.15
N GLY A 107 24.65 16.63 2.06
CA GLY A 107 24.68 16.37 3.50
C GLY A 107 26.08 16.02 4.02
N PRO A 108 26.20 15.34 5.19
CA PRO A 108 25.12 14.82 6.02
C PRO A 108 24.37 15.91 6.79
N PHE A 109 23.05 15.88 6.74
CA PHE A 109 22.15 16.71 7.54
C PHE A 109 21.83 15.99 8.84
N ALA A 110 21.79 16.72 9.97
CA ALA A 110 21.22 16.17 11.19
C ALA A 110 19.71 16.05 11.00
N THR A 111 19.12 14.91 11.34
CA THR A 111 17.70 14.62 11.09
C THR A 111 16.76 15.60 11.83
N GLU A 112 17.23 16.16 12.95
CA GLU A 112 16.57 17.20 13.74
C GLU A 112 16.63 18.62 13.11
N GLN A 113 17.52 18.86 12.16
CA GLN A 113 17.76 20.17 11.53
C GLN A 113 17.21 20.29 10.13
N ILE A 114 16.59 19.24 9.61
CA ILE A 114 16.00 19.19 8.28
C ILE A 114 14.61 18.59 8.40
N THR A 115 13.69 19.01 7.54
CA THR A 115 12.32 18.50 7.55
C THR A 115 12.05 17.59 6.36
N ILE A 116 11.04 16.71 6.47
CA ILE A 116 10.62 15.85 5.36
C ILE A 116 10.41 16.66 4.05
N PRO A 117 9.70 17.80 4.04
CA PRO A 117 9.53 18.61 2.83
C PRO A 117 10.84 19.16 2.25
N GLU A 118 11.85 19.46 3.07
CA GLU A 118 13.16 19.91 2.60
C GLU A 118 13.93 18.77 1.95
N VAL A 119 13.97 17.59 2.57
CA VAL A 119 14.58 16.39 1.98
C VAL A 119 13.92 16.06 0.65
N SER A 120 12.58 16.08 0.58
CA SER A 120 11.84 15.86 -0.67
C SER A 120 12.22 16.86 -1.76
N ARG A 121 12.38 18.15 -1.43
CA ARG A 121 12.82 19.18 -2.39
C ARG A 121 14.24 18.94 -2.90
N LEU A 122 15.17 18.53 -2.03
CA LEU A 122 16.55 18.23 -2.41
C LEU A 122 16.63 16.99 -3.31
N MET A 123 15.79 15.99 -3.06
CA MET A 123 15.66 14.78 -3.87
C MET A 123 14.93 15.00 -5.20
N ALA A 124 13.95 15.90 -5.24
CA ALA A 124 13.23 16.25 -6.46
C ALA A 124 14.21 16.70 -7.53
N ARG A 125 14.12 16.15 -8.75
CA ARG A 125 14.91 16.64 -9.90
C ARG A 125 14.76 18.15 -9.98
N SER A 126 15.86 18.89 -10.20
CA SER A 126 15.80 20.32 -10.51
C SER A 126 14.61 20.52 -11.41
N ALA A 127 13.64 21.33 -10.98
CA ALA A 127 12.34 21.40 -11.62
C ALA A 127 12.52 21.74 -13.10
N SER A 128 12.63 20.72 -13.96
CA SER A 128 11.83 20.74 -15.16
C SER A 128 10.43 20.78 -14.57
N VAL A 129 9.87 21.99 -14.54
CA VAL A 129 8.43 22.19 -14.56
C VAL A 129 7.97 21.32 -15.71
N VAL A 130 7.68 20.05 -15.41
CA VAL A 130 6.88 19.23 -16.27
C VAL A 130 5.55 19.93 -16.15
N VAL A 131 5.32 20.87 -17.07
CA VAL A 131 3.99 21.36 -17.37
C VAL A 131 3.22 20.09 -17.68
N MET A 132 2.55 19.55 -16.65
CA MET A 132 1.66 18.43 -16.82
C MET A 132 0.68 18.92 -17.87
N LYS A 133 0.75 18.34 -19.07
CA LYS A 133 -0.20 18.69 -20.13
C LYS A 133 -1.60 18.55 -19.51
N PRO A 134 -2.48 19.54 -19.69
CA PRO A 134 -3.83 19.47 -19.17
C PRO A 134 -4.43 18.13 -19.57
N LYS A 135 -4.81 17.35 -18.57
CA LYS A 135 -5.39 16.04 -18.79
C LYS A 135 -6.65 16.23 -19.61
N ALA A 136 -6.85 15.42 -20.66
CA ALA A 136 -8.13 15.40 -21.34
C ALA A 136 -9.20 15.06 -20.30
N ARG A 137 -10.18 15.95 -20.11
CA ARG A 137 -11.25 15.71 -19.14
C ARG A 137 -12.05 14.50 -19.61
N ARG A 138 -12.16 13.48 -18.77
CA ARG A 138 -13.14 12.41 -18.95
C ARG A 138 -14.52 12.99 -18.65
N GLU A 139 -15.49 12.72 -19.51
CA GLU A 139 -16.89 13.08 -19.24
C GLU A 139 -17.47 12.03 -18.30
N PRO A 140 -17.78 12.37 -17.03
CA PRO A 140 -18.27 11.39 -16.07
C PRO A 140 -19.65 10.89 -16.48
N GLY A 141 -19.87 9.58 -16.39
CA GLY A 141 -21.16 8.96 -16.67
C GLY A 141 -22.13 9.03 -15.49
N GLU A 142 -22.95 7.99 -15.38
CA GLU A 142 -23.93 7.80 -14.32
C GLU A 142 -23.28 7.66 -12.94
N ILE A 143 -24.02 7.96 -11.87
CA ILE A 143 -23.52 7.75 -10.50
C ILE A 143 -23.41 6.24 -10.24
N VAL A 144 -22.19 5.79 -9.90
CA VAL A 144 -21.91 4.39 -9.56
C VAL A 144 -21.88 4.20 -8.06
N LEU A 145 -21.27 5.10 -7.31
CA LEU A 145 -21.27 5.09 -5.85
C LEU A 145 -21.94 6.37 -5.35
N GLU A 146 -22.86 6.23 -4.41
CA GLU A 146 -23.41 7.34 -3.64
C GLU A 146 -23.37 6.99 -2.16
N VAL A 147 -22.88 7.93 -1.36
CA VAL A 147 -22.67 7.78 0.08
C VAL A 147 -23.26 9.00 0.76
N VAL A 148 -24.13 8.77 1.74
CA VAL A 148 -24.75 9.81 2.58
C VAL A 148 -24.58 9.45 4.04
N ASP A 149 -24.09 10.40 4.83
CA ASP A 149 -23.92 10.30 6.28
C ASP A 149 -23.18 9.04 6.77
N LEU A 150 -22.18 8.59 6.01
CA LEU A 150 -21.36 7.45 6.40
C LEU A 150 -20.54 7.78 7.66
N GLY A 151 -20.64 6.92 8.67
CA GLY A 151 -19.92 7.09 9.93
C GLY A 151 -19.51 5.77 10.55
N THR A 152 -18.57 5.82 11.48
CA THR A 152 -18.16 4.70 12.35
C THR A 152 -18.15 5.17 13.80
N ALA A 153 -18.05 4.26 14.76
CA ALA A 153 -18.11 4.63 16.17
C ALA A 153 -16.95 5.54 16.60
N ARG A 154 -15.78 5.42 15.94
CA ARG A 154 -14.54 6.06 16.42
C ARG A 154 -13.88 7.01 15.43
N LYS A 155 -14.13 6.88 14.11
CA LYS A 155 -13.34 7.63 13.13
C LYS A 155 -14.16 8.42 12.14
N LEU A 156 -15.01 7.77 11.34
CA LEU A 156 -15.73 8.45 10.26
C LEU A 156 -16.94 9.20 10.81
N ARG A 157 -17.15 10.43 10.32
CA ARG A 157 -18.26 11.30 10.74
C ARG A 157 -18.83 12.01 9.53
N ASP A 158 -20.13 11.84 9.30
CA ASP A 158 -20.92 12.56 8.30
C ASP A 158 -20.27 12.57 6.91
N VAL A 159 -19.74 11.42 6.48
CA VAL A 159 -19.02 11.29 5.21
C VAL A 159 -20.04 11.14 4.08
N GLY A 160 -20.08 12.10 3.16
CA GLY A 160 -20.89 12.06 1.95
C GLY A 160 -20.06 12.27 0.69
N LEU A 161 -20.15 11.36 -0.28
CA LEU A 161 -19.50 11.48 -1.58
C LEU A 161 -20.25 10.70 -2.66
N ALA A 162 -19.98 11.06 -3.91
CA ALA A 162 -20.41 10.28 -5.07
C ALA A 162 -19.22 9.97 -5.97
N VAL A 163 -19.25 8.86 -6.71
CA VAL A 163 -18.27 8.50 -7.74
C VAL A 163 -19.03 8.05 -8.99
N ARG A 164 -18.69 8.61 -10.14
CA ARG A 164 -19.37 8.34 -11.41
C ARG A 164 -18.64 7.31 -12.27
N ALA A 165 -19.36 6.71 -13.21
CA ALA A 165 -18.79 5.81 -14.20
C ALA A 165 -17.70 6.53 -15.00
N GLY A 166 -16.55 5.88 -15.12
CA GLY A 166 -15.36 6.39 -15.80
C GLY A 166 -14.64 7.55 -15.10
N GLU A 167 -15.06 7.91 -13.88
CA GLU A 167 -14.43 8.94 -13.06
C GLU A 167 -13.41 8.33 -12.09
N ILE A 168 -12.26 9.00 -11.94
CA ILE A 168 -11.32 8.75 -10.85
C ILE A 168 -11.47 9.86 -9.80
N VAL A 169 -12.04 9.53 -8.65
CA VAL A 169 -12.11 10.43 -7.49
C VAL A 169 -10.94 10.13 -6.58
N GLY A 170 -10.06 11.11 -6.37
CA GLY A 170 -8.93 11.01 -5.47
C GLY A 170 -9.27 11.54 -4.06
N ILE A 171 -8.88 10.82 -3.02
CA ILE A 171 -8.96 11.28 -1.63
C ILE A 171 -7.56 11.59 -1.11
N ALA A 172 -7.32 12.89 -0.89
CA ALA A 172 -6.13 13.40 -0.24
C ALA A 172 -6.37 13.52 1.27
N GLY A 173 -5.35 13.30 2.09
CA GLY A 173 -5.45 13.51 3.53
C GLY A 173 -4.12 13.25 4.23
N LEU A 174 -3.98 13.70 5.47
CA LEU A 174 -2.82 13.36 6.28
C LEU A 174 -2.90 11.91 6.80
N VAL A 175 -1.77 11.41 7.30
CA VAL A 175 -1.74 10.13 8.02
C VAL A 175 -2.74 10.19 9.18
N GLY A 176 -3.52 9.11 9.33
CA GLY A 176 -4.55 9.05 10.36
C GLY A 176 -5.80 9.87 10.06
N SER A 177 -5.98 10.44 8.86
CA SER A 177 -7.21 11.17 8.49
C SER A 177 -8.45 10.29 8.39
N GLY A 178 -8.32 8.96 8.36
CA GLY A 178 -9.45 8.03 8.20
C GLY A 178 -9.64 7.47 6.78
N ARG A 179 -8.70 7.76 5.87
CA ARG A 179 -8.67 7.27 4.48
C ARG A 179 -8.85 5.75 4.34
N SER A 180 -7.97 4.95 4.93
CA SER A 180 -8.09 3.48 4.91
C SER A 180 -9.34 3.00 5.66
N THR A 181 -9.78 3.73 6.69
CA THR A 181 -11.05 3.44 7.40
C THR A 181 -12.25 3.61 6.48
N LEU A 182 -12.27 4.64 5.64
CA LEU A 182 -13.31 4.87 4.64
C LEU A 182 -13.35 3.74 3.61
N ALA A 183 -12.20 3.34 3.06
CA ALA A 183 -12.12 2.21 2.12
C ALA A 183 -12.73 0.95 2.72
N LYS A 184 -12.33 0.60 3.95
CA LYS A 184 -12.80 -0.60 4.67
C LYS A 184 -14.28 -0.51 5.05
N ALA A 185 -14.77 0.67 5.46
CA ALA A 185 -16.19 0.87 5.76
C ALA A 185 -17.06 0.69 4.51
N LEU A 186 -16.69 1.31 3.38
CA LEU A 186 -17.40 1.15 2.11
C LEU A 186 -17.44 -0.31 1.64
N PHE A 187 -16.34 -1.04 1.84
CA PHE A 187 -16.24 -2.46 1.48
C PHE A 187 -16.94 -3.41 2.47
N GLY A 188 -17.50 -2.89 3.56
CA GLY A 188 -18.21 -3.68 4.57
C GLY A 188 -17.31 -4.47 5.52
N LEU A 189 -16.05 -4.07 5.67
CA LEU A 189 -15.08 -4.69 6.60
C LEU A 189 -15.14 -4.11 8.02
N ILE A 190 -15.92 -3.05 8.23
CA ILE A 190 -16.10 -2.37 9.52
C ILE A 190 -17.55 -2.59 9.99
N PRO A 191 -17.79 -3.46 10.99
CA PRO A 191 -19.15 -3.83 11.40
C PRO A 191 -20.01 -2.70 11.98
N ASP A 192 -19.38 -1.69 12.58
CA ASP A 192 -20.05 -0.52 13.17
C ASP A 192 -20.24 0.64 12.17
N ALA A 193 -19.95 0.42 10.89
CA ALA A 193 -20.23 1.39 9.84
C ALA A 193 -21.75 1.57 9.66
N ARG A 194 -22.18 2.83 9.60
CA ARG A 194 -23.59 3.24 9.41
C ARG A 194 -23.68 4.32 8.34
N GLY A 195 -24.88 4.56 7.83
CA GLY A 195 -25.15 5.53 6.76
C GLY A 195 -25.64 4.85 5.49
N ASP A 196 -26.07 5.66 4.54
CA ASP A 196 -26.68 5.18 3.31
C ASP A 196 -25.62 5.06 2.23
N VAL A 197 -25.42 3.82 1.75
CA VAL A 197 -24.46 3.52 0.68
C VAL A 197 -25.21 2.84 -0.45
N GLN A 198 -25.18 3.45 -1.63
CA GLN A 198 -25.77 2.90 -2.85
C GLN A 198 -24.70 2.62 -3.89
N LEU A 199 -24.82 1.47 -4.57
CA LEU A 199 -23.97 1.07 -5.69
C LEU A 199 -24.84 0.85 -6.93
N SER A 200 -24.70 1.73 -7.92
CA SER A 200 -25.53 1.78 -9.14
C SER A 200 -27.03 1.75 -8.82
N GLY A 201 -27.46 2.60 -7.89
CA GLY A 201 -28.87 2.70 -7.44
C GLY A 201 -29.35 1.57 -6.54
N ARG A 202 -28.50 0.59 -6.19
CA ARG A 202 -28.84 -0.47 -5.24
C ARG A 202 -28.31 -0.12 -3.84
N GLU A 203 -29.19 -0.11 -2.86
CA GLU A 203 -28.79 0.04 -1.45
C GLU A 203 -27.95 -1.16 -0.98
N ILE A 204 -26.75 -0.87 -0.49
CA ILE A 204 -25.78 -1.85 0.00
C ILE A 204 -25.27 -1.54 1.42
N GLY A 205 -25.71 -0.45 2.05
CA GLY A 205 -25.22 0.06 3.33
C GLY A 205 -25.26 -0.96 4.48
N ALA A 206 -26.31 -1.77 4.56
CA ALA A 206 -26.46 -2.81 5.59
C ALA A 206 -25.86 -4.18 5.19
N LEU A 207 -25.32 -4.32 3.97
CA LEU A 207 -24.81 -5.60 3.49
C LEU A 207 -23.41 -5.89 4.03
N ALA A 208 -23.14 -7.17 4.32
CA ALA A 208 -21.78 -7.67 4.53
C ALA A 208 -20.95 -7.63 3.23
N THR A 209 -19.64 -7.89 3.32
CA THR A 209 -18.72 -7.83 2.18
C THR A 209 -19.09 -8.73 0.98
N PRO A 210 -19.44 -10.03 1.12
CA PRO A 210 -19.67 -10.87 -0.06
C PRO A 210 -20.83 -10.41 -0.98
N PRO A 211 -21.98 -9.96 -0.46
CA PRO A 211 -22.99 -9.31 -1.28
C PRO A 211 -22.54 -8.01 -1.97
N ARG A 212 -21.66 -7.20 -1.35
CA ARG A 212 -21.10 -5.98 -1.97
C ARG A 212 -20.20 -6.31 -3.16
N ILE A 213 -19.38 -7.35 -3.02
CA ILE A 213 -18.56 -7.87 -4.12
C ILE A 213 -19.46 -8.28 -5.30
N ARG A 214 -20.51 -9.07 -5.04
CA ARG A 214 -21.49 -9.46 -6.08
C ARG A 214 -22.24 -8.28 -6.70
N ALA A 215 -22.39 -7.17 -5.98
CA ALA A 215 -22.98 -5.96 -6.52
C ALA A 215 -22.02 -5.19 -7.46
N GLY A 216 -20.74 -5.57 -7.49
CA GLY A 216 -19.71 -5.00 -8.35
C GLY A 216 -18.71 -4.08 -7.62
N MET A 217 -18.49 -4.27 -6.32
CA MET A 217 -17.48 -3.53 -5.57
C MET A 217 -16.18 -4.33 -5.43
N ALA A 218 -15.05 -3.69 -5.68
CA ALA A 218 -13.73 -4.25 -5.46
C ALA A 218 -12.86 -3.34 -4.59
N LEU A 219 -11.94 -3.93 -3.83
CA LEU A 219 -10.98 -3.22 -2.97
C LEU A 219 -9.56 -3.76 -3.16
N VAL A 220 -8.65 -2.94 -3.67
CA VAL A 220 -7.21 -3.16 -3.54
C VAL A 220 -6.78 -2.50 -2.23
N PRO A 221 -6.44 -3.28 -1.18
CA PRO A 221 -6.12 -2.74 0.14
C PRO A 221 -4.67 -2.25 0.23
N GLU A 222 -4.41 -1.40 1.22
CA GLU A 222 -3.09 -0.86 1.56
C GLU A 222 -2.09 -1.99 1.91
N ASP A 223 -2.47 -2.89 2.83
CA ASP A 223 -1.65 -4.06 3.17
C ASP A 223 -1.94 -5.22 2.23
N ARG A 224 -1.24 -5.24 1.08
CA ARG A 224 -1.37 -6.33 0.10
C ARG A 224 -1.11 -7.72 0.72
N ARG A 225 -0.19 -7.84 1.68
CA ARG A 225 0.25 -9.13 2.23
C ARG A 225 -0.76 -9.70 3.22
N ALA A 226 -1.30 -8.85 4.08
CA ALA A 226 -2.29 -9.26 5.07
C ALA A 226 -3.72 -9.32 4.51
N GLU A 227 -4.08 -8.42 3.58
CA GLU A 227 -5.47 -8.21 3.16
C GLU A 227 -5.71 -8.47 1.66
N GLY A 228 -4.67 -8.35 0.82
CA GLY A 228 -4.80 -8.46 -0.65
C GLY A 228 -4.67 -9.89 -1.18
N LEU A 229 -3.75 -10.67 -0.61
CA LEU A 229 -3.24 -11.96 -1.10
C LEU A 229 -3.36 -13.04 -0.03
N VAL A 230 -3.44 -14.30 -0.46
CA VAL A 230 -3.04 -15.45 0.37
C VAL A 230 -1.68 -15.93 -0.13
N ALA A 231 -0.62 -15.52 0.56
CA ALA A 231 0.77 -15.66 0.08
C ALA A 231 1.17 -17.11 -0.25
N GLN A 232 0.67 -18.08 0.52
CA GLN A 232 0.98 -19.50 0.35
C GLN A 232 0.15 -20.18 -0.75
N HIS A 233 -0.90 -19.53 -1.24
CA HIS A 233 -1.72 -20.08 -2.31
C HIS A 233 -1.11 -19.78 -3.67
N SER A 234 -1.50 -20.59 -4.66
CA SER A 234 -1.12 -20.38 -6.05
C SER A 234 -1.62 -19.03 -6.58
N LEU A 235 -0.95 -18.52 -7.63
CA LEU A 235 -1.40 -17.31 -8.32
C LEU A 235 -2.82 -17.47 -8.87
N ALA A 236 -3.11 -18.65 -9.44
CA ALA A 236 -4.42 -18.94 -10.01
C ALA A 236 -5.52 -18.94 -8.95
N ALA A 237 -5.27 -19.53 -7.79
CA ALA A 237 -6.22 -19.55 -6.69
C ALA A 237 -6.48 -18.14 -6.18
N ASN A 238 -5.42 -17.32 -6.01
CA ASN A 238 -5.55 -15.93 -5.59
C ASN A 238 -6.48 -15.12 -6.51
N VAL A 239 -6.33 -15.26 -7.83
CA VAL A 239 -7.19 -14.57 -8.81
C VAL A 239 -8.63 -15.07 -8.76
N ALA A 240 -8.83 -16.37 -8.52
CA ALA A 240 -10.14 -16.99 -8.47
C ALA A 240 -10.97 -16.67 -7.21
N LEU A 241 -10.36 -16.27 -6.09
CA LEU A 241 -11.02 -16.17 -4.77
C LEU A 241 -12.35 -15.40 -4.75
N PRO A 242 -12.50 -14.21 -5.38
CA PRO A 242 -13.78 -13.50 -5.38
C PRO A 242 -14.84 -14.15 -6.27
N ASN A 243 -14.42 -15.03 -7.19
CA ASN A 243 -15.21 -15.55 -8.30
C ASN A 243 -15.50 -17.06 -8.19
N LEU A 244 -15.29 -17.65 -7.00
CA LEU A 244 -15.41 -19.10 -6.79
C LEU A 244 -16.76 -19.66 -7.20
N ALA A 245 -17.86 -18.91 -7.03
CA ALA A 245 -19.20 -19.34 -7.42
C ALA A 245 -19.29 -19.65 -8.93
N GLU A 246 -18.66 -18.84 -9.78
CA GLU A 246 -18.64 -19.02 -11.25
C GLU A 246 -17.70 -20.16 -11.68
N LEU A 247 -16.73 -20.48 -10.83
CA LEU A 247 -15.74 -21.53 -11.04
C LEU A 247 -16.17 -22.90 -10.51
N THR A 248 -17.32 -22.96 -9.82
CA THR A 248 -17.91 -24.24 -9.45
C THR A 248 -18.26 -25.06 -10.69
N SER A 249 -17.92 -26.35 -10.62
CA SER A 249 -18.23 -27.32 -11.66
C SER A 249 -19.73 -27.65 -11.68
N ARG A 250 -20.15 -28.57 -12.54
CA ARG A 250 -21.54 -29.08 -12.55
C ARG A 250 -21.94 -29.75 -11.23
N TRP A 251 -20.98 -30.10 -10.37
CA TRP A 251 -21.20 -30.68 -9.06
C TRP A 251 -21.07 -29.62 -7.97
N PRO A 252 -22.07 -29.47 -7.08
CA PRO A 252 -22.02 -28.51 -5.98
C PRO A 252 -20.77 -28.71 -5.11
N GLY A 253 -20.05 -27.62 -4.83
CA GLY A 253 -18.87 -27.64 -3.96
C GLY A 253 -17.57 -28.11 -4.61
N VAL A 254 -17.57 -28.48 -5.90
CA VAL A 254 -16.34 -28.88 -6.61
C VAL A 254 -15.88 -27.77 -7.53
N LEU A 255 -14.68 -27.23 -7.30
CA LEU A 255 -14.06 -26.20 -8.13
C LEU A 255 -13.41 -26.79 -9.37
N SER A 256 -13.44 -26.05 -10.49
CA SER A 256 -12.75 -26.43 -11.71
C SER A 256 -11.36 -25.79 -11.80
N TRP A 257 -10.32 -26.56 -11.46
CA TRP A 257 -8.91 -26.14 -11.61
C TRP A 257 -8.56 -25.66 -13.01
N ARG A 258 -9.19 -26.25 -14.04
CA ARG A 258 -9.03 -25.83 -15.43
C ARG A 258 -9.55 -24.41 -15.64
N ARG A 259 -10.76 -24.08 -15.17
CA ARG A 259 -11.34 -22.73 -15.31
C ARG A 259 -10.59 -21.69 -14.49
N GLU A 260 -10.15 -22.07 -13.29
CA GLU A 260 -9.28 -21.23 -12.45
C GLU A 260 -7.98 -20.87 -13.19
N THR A 261 -7.34 -21.88 -13.79
CA THR A 261 -6.11 -21.67 -14.58
C THR A 261 -6.37 -20.81 -15.81
N GLU A 262 -7.45 -21.06 -16.57
CA GLU A 262 -7.84 -20.27 -17.73
C GLU A 262 -8.11 -18.80 -17.36
N MET A 263 -8.80 -18.55 -16.24
CA MET A 263 -9.03 -17.21 -15.70
C MET A 263 -7.70 -16.50 -15.40
N PHE A 264 -6.79 -17.15 -14.67
CA PHE A 264 -5.49 -16.56 -14.36
C PHE A 264 -4.69 -16.23 -15.61
N LEU A 265 -4.62 -17.14 -16.59
CA LEU A 265 -3.86 -16.93 -17.82
C LEU A 265 -4.36 -15.71 -18.61
N SER A 266 -5.68 -15.48 -18.64
CA SER A 266 -6.25 -14.30 -19.31
C SER A 266 -5.78 -12.98 -18.69
N PHE A 267 -5.61 -12.93 -17.37
CA PHE A 267 -5.13 -11.74 -16.66
C PHE A 267 -3.60 -11.65 -16.59
N ARG A 268 -2.89 -12.79 -16.57
CA ARG A 268 -1.43 -12.83 -16.63
C ARG A 268 -0.92 -12.06 -17.84
N ASP A 269 -1.51 -12.33 -19.00
CA ASP A 269 -1.08 -11.73 -20.27
C ASP A 269 -1.52 -10.26 -20.35
N ALA A 270 -2.75 -9.94 -19.92
CA ALA A 270 -3.27 -8.57 -19.92
C ALA A 270 -2.54 -7.62 -18.97
N LEU A 271 -2.00 -8.13 -17.86
CA LEU A 271 -1.33 -7.35 -16.82
C LEU A 271 0.20 -7.57 -16.80
N HIS A 272 0.73 -8.36 -17.73
CA HIS A 272 2.15 -8.73 -17.79
C HIS A 272 2.70 -9.22 -16.43
N ILE A 273 2.02 -10.21 -15.83
CA ILE A 273 2.45 -10.82 -14.57
C ILE A 273 3.62 -11.76 -14.86
N ALA A 274 4.80 -11.43 -14.33
CA ALA A 274 5.97 -12.28 -14.45
C ALA A 274 5.89 -13.43 -13.43
N CYS A 275 5.63 -14.64 -13.92
CA CYS A 275 5.55 -15.86 -13.12
C CYS A 275 6.04 -17.07 -13.92
N ARG A 276 6.44 -18.15 -13.25
CA ARG A 276 6.83 -19.40 -13.91
C ARG A 276 5.62 -20.18 -14.42
N GLU A 277 4.60 -20.30 -13.57
CA GLU A 277 3.42 -21.11 -13.82
C GLU A 277 2.25 -20.66 -12.93
N PRO A 278 0.99 -20.98 -13.30
CA PRO A 278 -0.20 -20.61 -12.51
C PRO A 278 -0.19 -21.16 -11.08
N GLY A 279 0.47 -22.29 -10.86
CA GLY A 279 0.61 -22.96 -9.56
C GLY A 279 1.62 -22.33 -8.61
N GLN A 280 2.43 -21.36 -9.07
CA GLN A 280 3.47 -20.74 -8.26
C GLN A 280 2.86 -20.04 -7.02
N PRO A 281 3.45 -20.20 -5.81
CA PRO A 281 3.00 -19.45 -4.64
C PRO A 281 3.18 -17.93 -4.81
N ALA A 282 2.19 -17.14 -4.38
CA ALA A 282 2.26 -15.68 -4.46
C ALA A 282 3.43 -15.07 -3.65
N SER A 283 3.88 -15.76 -2.59
CA SER A 283 5.04 -15.37 -1.77
C SER A 283 6.36 -15.31 -2.54
N GLU A 284 6.48 -16.04 -3.65
CA GLU A 284 7.70 -16.09 -4.46
C GLU A 284 7.80 -14.94 -5.49
N LEU A 285 6.73 -14.17 -5.69
CA LEU A 285 6.72 -13.05 -6.63
C LEU A 285 7.33 -11.78 -6.01
N SER A 286 7.88 -10.91 -6.87
CA SER A 286 8.26 -9.55 -6.47
C SER A 286 7.03 -8.74 -6.04
N GLY A 287 7.22 -7.70 -5.23
CA GLY A 287 6.11 -6.86 -4.73
C GLY A 287 5.23 -6.28 -5.85
N GLY A 288 5.82 -5.81 -6.95
CA GLY A 288 5.08 -5.35 -8.12
C GLY A 288 4.22 -6.42 -8.79
N ASN A 289 4.73 -7.65 -8.91
CA ASN A 289 3.96 -8.77 -9.47
C ASN A 289 2.88 -9.28 -8.51
N GLN A 290 3.15 -9.28 -7.20
CA GLN A 290 2.13 -9.53 -6.19
C GLN A 290 0.98 -8.53 -6.34
N GLN A 291 1.31 -7.24 -6.47
CA GLN A 291 0.30 -6.20 -6.65
C GLN A 291 -0.53 -6.43 -7.92
N LYS A 292 0.09 -6.82 -9.05
CA LYS A 292 -0.65 -7.16 -10.27
C LYS A 292 -1.60 -8.33 -10.08
N VAL A 293 -1.26 -9.32 -9.25
CA VAL A 293 -2.16 -10.43 -8.89
C VAL A 293 -3.36 -9.93 -8.08
N VAL A 294 -3.17 -8.98 -7.16
CA VAL A 294 -4.30 -8.33 -6.45
C VAL A 294 -5.21 -7.61 -7.42
N PHE A 295 -4.66 -6.86 -8.38
CA PHE A 295 -5.46 -6.22 -9.44
C PHE A 295 -6.18 -7.25 -10.32
N ALA A 296 -5.50 -8.32 -10.74
CA ALA A 296 -6.07 -9.40 -11.54
C ALA A 296 -7.29 -10.02 -10.87
N LYS A 297 -7.16 -10.36 -9.58
CA LYS A 297 -8.21 -10.91 -8.72
C LYS A 297 -9.49 -10.07 -8.77
N TRP A 298 -9.34 -8.75 -8.65
CA TRP A 298 -10.48 -7.85 -8.63
C TRP A 298 -11.03 -7.57 -10.01
N PHE A 299 -10.19 -7.41 -11.03
CA PHE A 299 -10.66 -7.25 -12.41
C PHE A 299 -11.41 -8.48 -12.91
N ALA A 300 -11.02 -9.68 -12.47
CA ALA A 300 -11.74 -10.92 -12.77
C ALA A 300 -13.20 -10.93 -12.28
N SER A 301 -13.53 -10.11 -11.27
CA SER A 301 -14.91 -9.95 -10.78
C SER A 301 -15.76 -8.95 -11.57
N ASN A 302 -15.22 -8.37 -12.65
CA ASN A 302 -15.84 -7.34 -13.47
C ASN A 302 -16.53 -6.22 -12.63
N PRO A 303 -15.77 -5.53 -11.75
CA PRO A 303 -16.35 -4.59 -10.80
C PRO A 303 -16.83 -3.32 -11.50
N LYS A 304 -17.88 -2.72 -10.94
CA LYS A 304 -18.38 -1.38 -11.32
C LYS A 304 -17.61 -0.28 -10.61
N LEU A 305 -17.24 -0.53 -9.35
CA LEU A 305 -16.45 0.36 -8.51
C LEU A 305 -15.18 -0.34 -8.06
N LEU A 306 -14.04 0.31 -8.30
CA LEU A 306 -12.74 -0.07 -7.77
C LEU A 306 -12.28 0.93 -6.72
N ILE A 307 -12.17 0.47 -5.47
CA ILE A 307 -11.55 1.22 -4.38
C ILE A 307 -10.07 0.83 -4.33
N LEU A 308 -9.19 1.82 -4.39
CA LEU A 308 -7.75 1.65 -4.35
C LEU A 308 -7.24 2.35 -3.10
N ASP A 309 -6.69 1.60 -2.15
CA ASP A 309 -6.13 2.12 -0.91
C ASP A 309 -4.61 1.91 -0.95
N GLU A 310 -3.87 3.02 -1.09
CA GLU A 310 -2.42 3.06 -1.27
C GLU A 310 -1.91 2.01 -2.30
N PRO A 311 -2.48 1.99 -3.53
CA PRO A 311 -2.32 0.87 -4.47
C PRO A 311 -0.89 0.66 -4.99
N THR A 312 -0.01 1.63 -4.75
CA THR A 312 1.40 1.66 -5.17
C THR A 312 2.36 1.63 -3.98
N ALA A 313 1.86 1.36 -2.77
CA ALA A 313 2.71 1.24 -1.59
C ALA A 313 3.66 0.03 -1.69
N GLY A 314 4.95 0.29 -1.48
CA GLY A 314 5.98 -0.76 -1.44
C GLY A 314 6.18 -1.50 -2.76
N VAL A 315 5.96 -0.83 -3.90
CA VAL A 315 6.38 -1.29 -5.24
C VAL A 315 7.35 -0.29 -5.86
N ASP A 316 8.22 -0.77 -6.76
CA ASP A 316 9.22 0.05 -7.44
C ASP A 316 8.60 1.04 -8.45
N VAL A 317 9.40 2.01 -8.90
CA VAL A 317 8.96 3.10 -9.80
C VAL A 317 8.34 2.59 -11.10
N ASN A 318 8.85 1.49 -11.67
CA ASN A 318 8.30 0.93 -12.91
C ASN A 318 6.94 0.29 -12.65
N ALA A 319 6.83 -0.50 -11.57
CA ALA A 319 5.57 -1.07 -11.13
C ALA A 319 4.52 0.01 -10.81
N LYS A 320 4.90 1.15 -10.21
CA LYS A 320 4.00 2.29 -10.00
C LYS A 320 3.45 2.83 -11.33
N ALA A 321 4.32 3.03 -12.33
CA ALA A 321 3.89 3.52 -13.65
C ALA A 321 2.94 2.55 -14.37
N GLU A 322 3.18 1.25 -14.23
CA GLU A 322 2.28 0.22 -14.75
C GLU A 322 0.92 0.24 -14.05
N MET A 323 0.90 0.32 -12.71
CA MET A 323 -0.33 0.45 -11.92
C MET A 323 -1.15 1.67 -12.32
N ARG A 324 -0.51 2.83 -12.48
CA ARG A 324 -1.15 4.06 -12.98
C ARG A 324 -1.83 3.82 -14.32
N THR A 325 -1.15 3.13 -15.22
CA THR A 325 -1.70 2.79 -16.55
C THR A 325 -2.91 1.87 -16.45
N LEU A 326 -2.88 0.88 -15.56
CA LEU A 326 -4.01 -0.02 -15.32
C LEU A 326 -5.24 0.74 -14.82
N VAL A 327 -5.05 1.65 -13.86
CA VAL A 327 -6.12 2.48 -13.29
C VAL A 327 -6.72 3.41 -14.35
N LEU A 328 -5.90 4.05 -15.18
CA LEU A 328 -6.38 4.89 -16.28
C LEU A 328 -7.24 4.10 -17.27
N ARG A 329 -6.74 2.94 -17.74
CA ARG A 329 -7.48 2.08 -18.67
C ARG A 329 -8.78 1.56 -18.09
N ALA A 330 -8.78 1.26 -16.80
CA ALA A 330 -9.97 0.88 -16.05
C ALA A 330 -11.06 1.97 -16.12
N ALA A 331 -10.68 3.21 -15.79
CA ALA A 331 -11.59 4.36 -15.86
C ALA A 331 -12.03 4.67 -17.30
N GLU A 332 -11.12 4.59 -18.28
CA GLU A 332 -11.46 4.77 -19.71
C GLU A 332 -12.49 3.77 -20.23
N LYS A 333 -12.55 2.57 -19.64
CA LYS A 333 -13.58 1.56 -19.93
C LYS A 333 -14.90 1.78 -19.16
N GLY A 334 -15.04 2.90 -18.44
CA GLY A 334 -16.24 3.28 -17.71
C GLY A 334 -16.29 2.80 -16.26
N MET A 335 -15.24 2.18 -15.72
CA MET A 335 -15.22 1.80 -14.30
C MET A 335 -15.08 3.03 -13.40
N ALA A 336 -15.87 3.09 -12.33
CA ALA A 336 -15.72 4.11 -11.30
C ALA A 336 -14.51 3.77 -10.42
N VAL A 337 -13.67 4.75 -10.10
CA VAL A 337 -12.47 4.54 -9.27
C VAL A 337 -12.46 5.52 -8.10
N LEU A 338 -12.29 4.98 -6.89
CA LEU A 338 -11.97 5.75 -5.71
C LEU A 338 -10.49 5.52 -5.37
N LEU A 339 -9.64 6.52 -5.61
CA LEU A 339 -8.21 6.46 -5.39
C LEU A 339 -7.84 7.14 -4.07
N ILE A 340 -7.41 6.34 -3.10
CA ILE A 340 -6.89 6.78 -1.82
C ILE A 340 -5.38 6.54 -1.85
N THR A 341 -4.58 7.61 -1.74
CA THR A 341 -3.11 7.49 -1.76
C THR A 341 -2.46 8.66 -1.05
N SER A 342 -1.28 8.42 -0.49
CA SER A 342 -0.37 9.41 0.08
C SER A 342 0.58 10.00 -0.96
N GLU A 343 0.70 9.37 -2.12
CA GLU A 343 1.53 9.81 -3.24
C GLU A 343 0.81 10.92 -4.03
N LEU A 344 1.16 12.17 -3.75
CA LEU A 344 0.48 13.35 -4.29
C LEU A 344 0.60 13.47 -5.82
N ASP A 345 1.67 12.95 -6.40
CA ASP A 345 1.86 12.91 -7.85
C ASP A 345 0.91 11.92 -8.54
N GLU A 346 0.47 10.86 -7.85
CA GLU A 346 -0.60 9.98 -8.31
C GLU A 346 -1.95 10.68 -8.33
N LEU A 347 -2.27 11.42 -7.27
CA LEU A 347 -3.50 12.21 -7.21
C LEU A 347 -3.51 13.26 -8.32
N ALA A 348 -2.42 14.01 -8.48
CA ALA A 348 -2.28 15.00 -9.54
C ALA A 348 -2.35 14.37 -10.95
N GLY A 349 -1.79 13.17 -11.11
CA GLY A 349 -1.69 12.48 -12.40
C GLY A 349 -2.93 11.67 -12.77
N LEU A 350 -3.68 11.12 -11.81
CA LEU A 350 -4.76 10.14 -12.03
C LEU A 350 -6.15 10.67 -11.74
N ALA A 351 -6.35 11.48 -10.70
CA ALA A 351 -7.68 11.90 -10.31
C ALA A 351 -8.27 12.90 -11.32
N ASP A 352 -9.58 12.79 -11.57
CA ASP A 352 -10.37 13.81 -12.28
C ASP A 352 -10.89 14.85 -11.29
N ARG A 353 -11.18 14.39 -10.07
CA ARG A 353 -11.69 15.19 -8.96
C ARG A 353 -10.97 14.80 -7.67
N LEU A 354 -10.65 15.79 -6.85
CA LEU A 354 -10.06 15.62 -5.53
C LEU A 354 -11.00 16.02 -4.42
N ILE A 355 -10.99 15.21 -3.37
CA ILE A 355 -11.66 15.47 -2.09
C ILE A 355 -10.59 15.37 -1.00
N TYR A 356 -10.63 16.30 -0.04
CA TYR A 356 -9.73 16.27 1.11
C TYR A 356 -10.44 15.63 2.31
N MET A 357 -9.72 14.81 3.07
CA MET A 357 -10.19 14.19 4.30
C MET A 357 -9.34 14.65 5.48
N VAL A 358 -10.00 15.14 6.53
CA VAL A 358 -9.39 15.59 7.78
C VAL A 358 -10.19 14.97 8.93
N ASP A 359 -9.47 14.26 9.82
CA ASP A 359 -10.03 13.59 11.00
C ASP A 359 -11.40 12.92 10.81
N GLY A 360 -11.52 12.10 9.76
CA GLY A 360 -12.69 11.29 9.47
C GLY A 360 -13.87 12.03 8.85
N ARG A 361 -13.71 13.32 8.50
CA ARG A 361 -14.67 14.12 7.75
C ARG A 361 -14.11 14.46 6.37
N LEU A 362 -15.00 14.58 5.39
CA LEU A 362 -14.63 15.18 4.10
C LEU A 362 -14.73 16.70 4.20
N VAL A 363 -13.73 17.39 3.67
CA VAL A 363 -13.74 18.85 3.56
C VAL A 363 -14.74 19.25 2.50
N PRO A 364 -15.65 20.20 2.78
CA PRO A 364 -16.59 20.71 1.79
C PRO A 364 -15.86 21.31 0.58
N GLY A 365 -16.35 20.99 -0.61
CA GLY A 365 -15.79 21.49 -1.87
C GLY A 365 -14.96 20.45 -2.61
N GLU A 366 -15.03 20.51 -3.93
CA GLU A 366 -14.30 19.63 -4.83
C GLU A 366 -13.20 20.43 -5.50
N ALA A 367 -11.98 19.90 -5.49
CA ALA A 367 -10.88 20.51 -6.22
C ALA A 367 -10.63 19.74 -7.51
N THR A 368 -10.31 20.45 -8.59
CA THR A 368 -9.64 19.81 -9.71
C THR A 368 -8.15 19.67 -9.34
N PRO A 369 -7.52 18.50 -9.51
CA PRO A 369 -6.09 18.36 -9.27
C PRO A 369 -5.28 19.37 -10.10
N ARG A 370 -4.39 20.12 -9.44
CA ARG A 370 -3.51 21.10 -10.04
C ARG A 370 -2.08 20.91 -9.54
N GLY A 371 -1.49 19.78 -9.92
CA GLY A 371 -0.11 19.46 -9.57
C GLY A 371 0.11 19.12 -8.10
N GLU A 372 1.28 18.57 -7.81
CA GLU A 372 1.64 18.04 -6.49
C GLU A 372 1.73 19.13 -5.41
N GLU A 373 2.33 20.28 -5.74
CA GLU A 373 2.58 21.37 -4.79
C GLU A 373 1.30 22.03 -4.28
N GLU A 374 0.28 22.19 -5.13
CA GLU A 374 -1.00 22.78 -4.73
C GLU A 374 -1.73 21.86 -3.75
N ILE A 375 -1.79 20.55 -4.07
CA ILE A 375 -2.41 19.55 -3.19
C ILE A 375 -1.70 19.54 -1.82
N ARG A 376 -0.36 19.59 -1.82
CA ARG A 376 0.46 19.66 -0.61
C ARG A 376 0.16 20.91 0.22
N THR A 377 0.07 22.06 -0.44
CA THR A 377 -0.19 23.34 0.23
C THR A 377 -1.56 23.34 0.89
N VAL A 378 -2.60 22.83 0.21
CA VAL A 378 -3.95 22.71 0.79
C VAL A 378 -3.94 21.77 1.99
N LEU A 379 -3.27 20.61 1.89
CA LEU A 379 -3.15 19.69 3.03
C LEU A 379 -2.45 20.32 4.24
N GLN A 380 -1.41 21.11 4.02
CA GLN A 380 -0.71 21.83 5.10
C GLN A 380 -1.61 22.87 5.78
N GLN A 381 -2.36 23.65 4.99
CA GLN A 381 -3.31 24.63 5.53
C GLN A 381 -4.41 23.96 6.36
N LEU A 382 -4.94 22.84 5.86
CA LEU A 382 -5.94 22.06 6.58
C LEU A 382 -5.41 21.48 7.91
N ALA A 383 -4.13 21.09 7.94
CA ALA A 383 -3.45 20.63 9.15
C ALA A 383 -3.39 21.74 10.22
N THR A 384 -2.93 22.94 9.83
CA THR A 384 -2.82 24.08 10.75
C THR A 384 -4.17 24.49 11.33
N ILE A 385 -5.23 24.49 10.50
CA ILE A 385 -6.59 24.82 10.95
C ILE A 385 -7.10 23.78 11.95
N HIS A 386 -6.81 22.50 11.72
CA HIS A 386 -7.25 21.42 12.61
C HIS A 386 -6.50 21.41 13.94
N GLU A 387 -5.20 21.71 13.97
CA GLU A 387 -4.43 21.83 15.21
C GLU A 387 -4.84 23.05 16.05
N ALA A 388 -5.43 24.08 15.43
CA ALA A 388 -5.88 25.29 16.10
C ALA A 388 -7.32 25.24 16.64
N ALA A 389 -8.10 24.22 16.27
CA ALA A 389 -9.51 24.02 16.63
C ALA A 389 -9.66 22.93 17.70
#